data_AF-A0A0P9DXB1-F1
#
_entry.id   AF-A0A0P9DXB1-F1
#
_cell.length_a   1.000
_cell.length_b   1.000
_cell.length_c   1.000
_cell.angle_alpha   90.00
_cell.angle_beta   90.00
_cell.angle_gamma   90.00
#
_symmetry.space_group_name_H-M   'P 1'
#
loop_
_entity.id
_entity.type
_entity.pdbx_description
1 polymer ?
#
loop_
_entity_poly.entity_id
_entity_poly.type
_entity_poly.pdbx_seq_one_letter_code
_entity_poly.pdbx_strand_id
1 'polypeptide(L)'
;MADLIRVLVVYKGVCWRSELFMDLAKLYEFLSRAETIDSHSLDTALSELKSKEIISLEDRMRGSIFDEGTFTDQLIQLMSLDDARKALEKDEILHGYLSERSRRILDAMRTRKRE
;
A
#
# COMPACT_ATOMS: atom_id res chain seq x y z
N MET A 1 9.49 -4.85 -5.20
CA MET A 1 8.31 -5.37 -5.94
C MET A 1 7.35 -6.17 -5.08
N ALA A 2 7.79 -7.23 -4.39
CA ALA A 2 6.89 -8.00 -3.52
C ALA A 2 6.22 -7.11 -2.44
N ASP A 3 6.96 -6.14 -1.89
CA ASP A 3 6.42 -5.18 -0.92
C ASP A 3 5.28 -4.31 -1.49
N LEU A 4 5.31 -3.97 -2.78
CA LEU A 4 4.20 -3.26 -3.44
C LEU A 4 2.94 -4.12 -3.46
N ILE A 5 3.07 -5.40 -3.80
CA ILE A 5 1.94 -6.33 -3.82
C ILE A 5 1.42 -6.56 -2.41
N ARG A 6 2.30 -6.69 -1.40
CA ARG A 6 1.91 -6.78 0.01
C ARG A 6 1.08 -5.57 0.42
N VAL A 7 1.54 -4.36 0.14
CA VAL A 7 0.80 -3.12 0.45
C VAL A 7 -0.54 -3.08 -0.28
N LEU A 8 -0.57 -3.37 -1.58
CA LEU A 8 -1.82 -3.41 -2.34
C LEU A 8 -2.82 -4.42 -1.74
N VAL A 9 -2.38 -5.62 -1.34
CA VAL A 9 -3.24 -6.61 -0.69
C VAL A 9 -3.79 -6.10 0.65
N VAL A 10 -2.98 -5.41 1.46
CA VAL A 10 -3.43 -4.79 2.72
C VAL A 10 -4.58 -3.80 2.46
N TYR A 11 -4.52 -3.04 1.37
CA TYR A 11 -5.51 -2.05 0.96
C TYR A 11 -6.54 -2.59 -0.05
N LYS A 12 -6.80 -3.90 -0.04
CA LYS A 12 -7.87 -4.54 -0.85
C LYS A 12 -7.67 -4.39 -2.36
N GLY A 13 -6.43 -4.26 -2.78
CA GLY A 13 -6.00 -4.30 -4.17
C GLY A 13 -6.14 -2.98 -4.92
N VAL A 14 -6.46 -1.88 -4.25
CA VAL A 14 -6.55 -0.56 -4.87
C VAL A 14 -5.88 0.47 -3.95
N CYS A 15 -5.00 1.30 -4.48
CA CYS A 15 -4.45 2.44 -3.75
C CYS A 15 -4.13 3.60 -4.68
N TRP A 16 -4.09 4.81 -4.14
CA TRP A 16 -3.54 5.95 -4.84
C TRP A 16 -2.01 5.93 -4.80
N ARG A 17 -1.33 6.39 -5.86
CA ARG A 17 0.14 6.46 -5.90
C ARG A 17 0.67 7.34 -4.77
N SER A 18 0.03 8.48 -4.49
CA SER A 18 0.39 9.36 -3.38
C SER A 18 0.32 8.68 -2.00
N GLU A 19 -0.64 7.77 -1.80
CA GLU A 19 -0.82 7.02 -0.55
C GLU A 19 0.16 5.85 -0.43
N LEU A 20 0.51 5.23 -1.57
CA LEU A 20 1.42 4.09 -1.64
C LEU A 20 2.79 4.37 -0.98
N PHE A 21 3.32 5.59 -1.13
CA PHE A 21 4.57 5.99 -0.47
C PHE A 21 4.49 5.85 1.05
N MET A 22 3.44 6.42 1.64
CA MET A 22 3.23 6.39 3.08
C MET A 22 2.98 4.96 3.58
N ASP A 23 2.35 4.13 2.77
CA ASP A 23 2.03 2.77 3.13
C ASP A 23 3.22 1.81 3.04
N LEU A 24 4.09 2.01 2.05
CA LEU A 24 5.40 1.34 2.00
C LEU A 24 6.27 1.77 3.18
N ALA A 25 6.27 3.06 3.54
CA ALA A 25 7.05 3.55 4.67
C ALA A 25 6.63 2.87 5.98
N LYS A 26 5.32 2.70 6.22
CA LYS A 26 4.80 1.97 7.39
C LYS A 26 5.21 0.50 7.39
N LEU A 27 5.23 -0.16 6.22
CA LEU A 27 5.69 -1.54 6.10
C LEU A 27 7.20 -1.64 6.43
N TYR A 28 8.01 -0.70 5.92
CA TYR A 28 9.45 -0.68 6.17
C TYR A 28 9.79 -0.34 7.63
N GLU A 29 9.01 0.55 8.26
CA GLU A 29 9.09 0.80 9.70
C GLU A 29 8.82 -0.48 10.49
N PHE A 30 7.75 -1.22 10.15
CA PHE A 30 7.46 -2.52 10.77
C PHE A 30 8.63 -3.51 10.62
N LEU A 31 9.28 -3.51 9.45
CA LEU A 31 10.45 -4.35 9.18
C LEU A 31 11.76 -3.81 9.77
N SER A 32 11.73 -2.67 10.49
CA SER A 32 12.91 -1.98 11.00
C SER A 32 13.94 -1.66 9.90
N ARG A 33 13.48 -1.38 8.68
CA ARG A 33 14.32 -1.04 7.54
C ARG A 33 14.35 0.48 7.35
N ALA A 34 15.55 1.06 7.39
CA ALA A 34 15.79 2.45 7.02
C ALA A 34 15.93 2.56 5.49
N GLU A 35 14.86 2.22 4.76
CA GLU A 35 14.81 2.35 3.31
C GLU A 35 14.15 3.67 2.91
N THR A 36 14.88 4.48 2.16
CA THR A 36 14.31 5.67 1.51
C THR A 36 13.58 5.21 0.25
N ILE A 37 12.28 5.50 0.14
CA ILE A 37 11.51 5.21 -1.07
C ILE A 37 11.82 6.29 -2.10
N ASP A 38 12.66 5.95 -3.06
CA ASP A 38 12.94 6.80 -4.22
C ASP A 38 11.78 6.76 -5.22
N SER A 39 11.34 7.94 -5.68
CA SER A 39 10.21 8.06 -6.61
C SER A 39 10.50 7.40 -7.95
N HIS A 40 11.73 7.53 -8.47
CA HIS A 40 12.08 6.97 -9.77
C HIS A 40 12.09 5.42 -9.73
N SER A 41 12.62 4.87 -8.64
CA SER A 41 12.59 3.44 -8.35
C SER A 41 11.16 2.91 -8.22
N LEU A 42 10.26 3.68 -7.59
CA LEU A 42 8.84 3.33 -7.52
C LEU A 42 8.19 3.32 -8.90
N ASP A 43 8.40 4.36 -9.71
CA ASP A 43 7.79 4.49 -11.03
C ASP A 43 8.27 3.37 -11.97
N THR A 44 9.55 2.98 -11.86
CA THR A 44 10.11 1.82 -12.57
C THR A 44 9.41 0.53 -12.15
N ALA A 45 9.27 0.31 -10.84
CA ALA A 45 8.63 -0.89 -10.31
C ALA A 45 7.14 -0.98 -10.69
N LEU A 46 6.41 0.13 -10.68
CA LEU A 46 5.02 0.20 -11.14
C LEU A 46 4.91 -0.06 -12.64
N SER A 47 5.81 0.51 -13.44
CA SER A 47 5.86 0.29 -14.89
C SER A 47 6.10 -1.19 -15.23
N GLU A 48 7.03 -1.85 -14.53
CA GLU A 48 7.29 -3.28 -14.71
C GLU A 48 6.12 -4.17 -14.25
N LEU A 49 5.44 -3.81 -13.16
CA LEU A 49 4.24 -4.56 -12.73
C LEU A 49 3.09 -4.39 -13.72
N LYS A 50 2.93 -3.19 -14.30
CA LYS A 50 1.95 -2.92 -15.36
C LYS A 50 2.28 -3.71 -16.63
N SER A 51 3.54 -3.74 -17.07
CA SER A 51 3.94 -4.49 -18.27
C SER A 51 3.76 -6.01 -18.12
N LYS A 52 3.71 -6.50 -16.88
CA LYS A 52 3.43 -7.91 -16.54
C LYS A 52 1.93 -8.18 -16.31
N GLU A 53 1.07 -7.19 -16.53
CA GLU A 53 -0.38 -7.29 -16.29
C GLU A 53 -0.73 -7.73 -14.86
N ILE A 54 0.10 -7.34 -13.88
CA ILE A 54 -0.16 -7.60 -12.46
C ILE A 54 -1.02 -6.48 -11.87
N ILE A 55 -0.82 -5.26 -12.36
CA ILE A 55 -1.56 -4.07 -11.98
C ILE A 55 -2.07 -3.30 -13.21
N SER A 56 -3.13 -2.53 -13.03
CA SER A 56 -3.49 -1.40 -13.89
C SER A 56 -3.08 -0.09 -13.22
N LEU A 57 -2.76 0.89 -14.07
CA LEU A 57 -2.46 2.27 -13.67
C LEU A 57 -3.38 3.19 -14.47
N GLU A 58 -4.15 4.02 -13.77
CA GLU A 58 -5.09 4.97 -14.37
C GLU A 58 -4.88 6.36 -13.76
N ASP A 59 -4.63 7.35 -14.62
CA ASP A 59 -4.55 8.74 -14.16
C ASP A 59 -5.97 9.26 -13.92
N ARG A 60 -6.23 9.77 -12.71
CA ARG A 60 -7.53 10.31 -12.30
C ARG A 60 -7.36 11.64 -11.59
N MET A 61 -8.33 12.53 -11.78
CA MET A 61 -8.42 13.73 -10.95
C MET A 61 -9.04 13.38 -9.61
N ARG A 62 -8.43 13.83 -8.51
CA ARG A 62 -8.99 13.76 -7.16
C ARG A 62 -8.91 15.12 -6.47
N GLY A 63 -9.80 15.33 -5.51
CA GLY A 63 -9.77 16.54 -4.68
C GLY A 63 -8.50 16.60 -3.84
N SER A 64 -7.93 17.79 -3.71
CA SER A 64 -6.89 18.08 -2.73
C SER A 64 -7.50 18.08 -1.32
N ILE A 65 -6.70 17.63 -0.35
CA ILE A 65 -7.06 17.73 1.07
C ILE A 65 -6.61 19.09 1.63
N PHE A 66 -5.64 19.74 1.00
CA PHE A 66 -4.98 20.96 1.51
C PHE A 66 -5.52 22.24 0.88
N ASP A 67 -6.26 22.14 -0.23
CA ASP A 67 -6.78 23.28 -0.98
C ASP A 67 -8.10 22.90 -1.68
N GLU A 68 -8.82 23.92 -2.18
CA GLU A 68 -10.10 23.76 -2.89
C GLU A 68 -9.93 23.27 -4.35
N GLY A 69 -8.75 22.75 -4.71
CA GLY A 69 -8.42 22.30 -6.05
C GLY A 69 -8.56 20.79 -6.27
N THR A 70 -8.34 20.40 -7.51
CA THR A 70 -8.15 19.01 -7.91
C THR A 70 -6.74 18.82 -8.45
N PHE A 71 -6.16 17.66 -8.22
CA PHE A 71 -4.89 17.29 -8.82
C PHE A 71 -5.01 15.92 -9.49
N THR A 72 -4.18 15.69 -10.50
CA THR A 72 -4.06 14.38 -11.13
C THR A 72 -3.20 13.48 -10.24
N ASP A 73 -3.76 12.35 -9.85
CA ASP A 73 -3.06 11.27 -9.16
C ASP A 73 -3.23 9.99 -9.99
N GLN A 74 -2.42 8.99 -9.70
CA GLN A 74 -2.51 7.71 -10.38
C GLN A 74 -3.17 6.68 -9.45
N LEU A 75 -4.29 6.12 -9.90
CA LEU A 75 -4.94 5.01 -9.25
C LEU A 75 -4.26 3.71 -9.67
N ILE A 76 -3.84 2.94 -8.68
CA ILE A 76 -3.15 1.66 -8.84
C ILE A 76 -4.12 0.57 -8.43
N GLN A 77 -4.33 -0.43 -9.28
CA GLN A 77 -5.23 -1.53 -8.99
C GLN A 77 -4.60 -2.87 -9.36
N LEU A 78 -4.71 -3.87 -8.48
CA LEU A 78 -4.37 -5.25 -8.80
C LEU A 78 -5.34 -5.80 -9.84
N MET A 79 -4.81 -6.49 -10.84
CA MET A 79 -5.65 -7.18 -11.84
C MET A 79 -6.46 -8.32 -11.21
N SER A 80 -5.91 -8.99 -10.20
CA SER A 80 -6.60 -10.01 -9.42
C SER A 80 -6.14 -9.99 -7.96
N LEU A 81 -7.04 -9.53 -7.08
CA LEU A 81 -6.79 -9.57 -5.63
C LEU A 81 -6.70 -11.01 -5.11
N ASP A 82 -7.48 -11.92 -5.68
CA ASP A 82 -7.50 -13.32 -5.25
C ASP A 82 -6.16 -14.01 -5.56
N ASP A 83 -5.63 -13.82 -6.78
CA ASP A 83 -4.33 -14.39 -7.15
C ASP A 83 -3.19 -13.76 -6.35
N ALA A 84 -3.23 -12.46 -6.10
CA ALA A 84 -2.26 -11.79 -5.24
C ALA A 84 -2.29 -12.34 -3.80
N ARG A 85 -3.48 -12.61 -3.25
CA ARG A 85 -3.65 -13.22 -1.93
C ARG A 85 -3.13 -14.65 -1.89
N LYS A 86 -3.43 -15.46 -2.93
CA LYS A 86 -2.90 -16.83 -3.06
C LYS A 86 -1.38 -16.84 -3.15
N ALA A 87 -0.81 -15.95 -3.97
CA ALA A 87 0.64 -15.81 -4.11
C ALA A 87 1.34 -15.43 -2.79
N LEU A 88 0.65 -14.70 -1.91
CA LEU A 88 1.14 -14.29 -0.59
C LEU A 88 0.59 -15.13 0.57
N GLU A 89 -0.03 -16.29 0.30
CA GLU A 89 -0.72 -17.08 1.33
C GLU A 89 0.21 -17.50 2.48
N LYS A 90 1.49 -17.74 2.19
CA LYS A 90 2.50 -18.14 3.18
C LYS A 90 3.51 -17.04 3.48
N ASP A 91 3.20 -15.81 3.09
CA ASP A 91 4.11 -14.68 3.24
C ASP A 91 4.15 -14.18 4.69
N GLU A 92 5.23 -14.50 5.40
CA GLU A 92 5.39 -14.17 6.82
C GLU A 92 5.40 -12.66 7.08
N ILE A 93 5.94 -11.87 6.14
CA ILE A 93 5.98 -10.40 6.25
C ILE A 93 4.57 -9.84 6.23
N LEU A 94 3.73 -10.25 5.26
CA LEU A 94 2.34 -9.82 5.15
C LEU A 94 1.55 -10.21 6.41
N HIS A 95 1.66 -11.47 6.85
CA HIS A 95 0.93 -11.96 8.02
C HIS A 95 1.35 -11.25 9.31
N GLY A 96 2.65 -11.04 9.49
CA GLY A 96 3.20 -10.27 10.60
C GLY A 96 2.69 -8.84 10.61
N TYR A 97 2.73 -8.17 9.44
CA TYR A 97 2.29 -6.79 9.32
C TYR A 97 0.78 -6.63 9.58
N LEU A 98 -0.05 -7.54 9.05
CA LEU A 98 -1.49 -7.54 9.33
C LEU A 98 -1.79 -7.76 10.82
N SER A 99 -1.09 -8.70 11.46
CA SER A 99 -1.27 -9.00 12.88
C SER A 99 -0.90 -7.80 13.76
N GLU A 100 0.23 -7.16 13.49
CA GLU A 100 0.68 -5.96 14.21
C GLU A 100 -0.28 -4.79 14.01
N ARG A 101 -0.76 -4.57 12.78
CA ARG A 101 -1.76 -3.53 12.49
C ARG A 101 -3.06 -3.76 13.25
N SER A 102 -3.57 -5.00 13.27
CA SER A 102 -4.76 -5.37 14.05
C SER A 102 -4.54 -5.15 15.55
N ARG A 103 -3.37 -5.51 16.08
CA ARG A 103 -3.02 -5.26 17.48
C ARG A 103 -3.04 -3.77 17.83
N ARG A 104 -2.39 -2.92 17.01
CA ARG A 104 -2.38 -1.45 17.20
C ARG A 104 -3.80 -0.87 17.21
N ILE A 105 -4.67 -1.34 16.31
CA ILE A 105 -6.07 -0.89 16.27
C ILE A 105 -6.81 -1.28 17.56
N LEU A 106 -6.66 -2.53 18.02
CA LEU A 106 -7.29 -3.00 19.25
C LEU A 106 -6.78 -2.24 20.49
N ASP A 107 -5.48 -1.97 20.56
CA ASP A 107 -4.87 -1.22 21.65
C ASP A 107 -5.39 0.23 21.69
N ALA A 108 -5.45 0.91 20.55
CA ALA A 108 -6.02 2.25 20.45
C ALA A 108 -7.50 2.31 20.87
N MET A 109 -8.29 1.31 20.48
CA MET A 109 -9.70 1.19 20.90
C MET A 109 -9.85 0.96 22.42
N ARG A 110 -8.91 0.27 23.06
CA ARG A 110 -8.91 0.04 24.51
C ARG A 110 -8.54 1.29 25.29
N THR A 111 -7.57 2.06 24.82
CA THR A 111 -7.16 3.33 25.45
C THR A 111 -8.30 4.34 25.42
N ARG A 112 -8.99 4.48 24.28
CA ARG A 112 -10.13 5.39 24.13
C ARG A 112 -11.32 5.08 25.05
N LYS A 113 -11.50 3.84 25.49
CA LYS A 113 -12.57 3.47 26.45
C LYS A 113 -12.24 3.83 27.90
N ARG A 114 -11.00 4.21 28.20
CA ARG A 114 -10.54 4.57 29.55
C ARG A 114 -10.50 6.09 29.80
N GLU A 115 -10.69 6.89 28.75
CA GLU A 115 -10.88 8.34 28.77
C GLU A 115 -12.38 8.67 28.72
#